data_AF-A0A0R2D2R0-F1
#
_entry.id   AF-A0A0R2D2R0-F1
#
_cell.length_a   1.000
_cell.length_b   1.000
_cell.length_c   1.000
_cell.angle_alpha   90.00
_cell.angle_beta   90.00
_cell.angle_gamma   90.00
#
_symmetry.space_group_name_H-M   'P 1'
#
loop_
_entity.id
_entity.type
_entity.pdbx_description
1 polymer ?
#
loop_
_entity_poly.entity_id
_entity_poly.type
_entity_poly.pdbx_seq_one_letter_code
_entity_poly.pdbx_strand_id
1 'polypeptide(L)' 'MATELKNYAQTVLDQASDGHNYHWVDEYNGRPYEPMLISHDNHCGAVFLISPEDFANGKRCYLHQHCGWHPKR' A
#
# COMPACT_ATOMS: atom_id res chain seq x y z
N MET A 1 -4.30 -20.40 16.87
CA MET A 1 -3.78 -19.23 16.15
C MET A 1 -4.97 -18.37 15.78
N ALA A 2 -5.11 -17.19 16.38
CA ALA A 2 -6.21 -16.30 16.07
C ALA A 2 -6.05 -15.82 14.62
N THR A 3 -6.94 -16.23 13.73
CA THR A 3 -7.11 -15.59 12.43
C THR A 3 -7.65 -14.19 12.69
N GLU A 4 -6.78 -13.19 12.73
CA GLU A 4 -7.20 -11.79 12.68
C GLU A 4 -8.11 -11.60 11.47
N LEU A 5 -9.28 -10.99 11.69
CA LEU A 5 -10.20 -10.59 10.64
C LEU A 5 -9.53 -9.45 9.86
N LYS A 6 -8.75 -9.82 8.83
CA LYS A 6 -8.10 -8.84 7.95
C LYS A 6 -9.15 -8.23 7.04
N ASN A 7 -9.14 -6.90 6.96
CA ASN A 7 -9.98 -6.19 6.01
C ASN A 7 -9.39 -6.28 4.59
N TYR A 8 -10.15 -5.83 3.60
CA TYR A 8 -9.73 -5.89 2.19
C TYR A 8 -8.43 -5.11 1.95
N ALA A 9 -8.30 -3.90 2.50
CA ALA A 9 -7.11 -3.07 2.33
C ALA A 9 -5.83 -3.76 2.85
N GLN A 10 -5.90 -4.44 4.00
CA GLN A 10 -4.77 -5.21 4.51
C GLN A 10 -4.48 -6.45 3.66
N THR A 11 -5.52 -7.11 3.17
CA THR A 11 -5.38 -8.28 2.28
C THR A 11 -4.64 -7.91 0.99
N VAL A 12 -4.91 -6.72 0.44
CA VAL A 12 -4.22 -6.21 -0.74
C VAL A 12 -2.72 -6.01 -0.49
N LEU A 13 -2.33 -5.49 0.69
CA LEU A 13 -0.92 -5.37 1.05
C LEU A 13 -0.26 -6.75 1.20
N ASP A 14 -0.93 -7.68 1.88
CA ASP A 14 -0.38 -9.02 2.12
C ASP A 14 -0.19 -9.82 0.81
N GLN A 15 -1.01 -9.56 -0.21
CA GLN A 15 -0.91 -10.21 -1.53
C GLN A 15 0.19 -9.61 -2.41
N ALA A 16 0.56 -8.35 -2.18
CA ALA A 16 1.60 -7.69 -2.93
C ALA A 16 2.98 -8.11 -2.42
N SER A 17 3.88 -8.48 -3.34
CA SER A 17 5.26 -8.88 -3.00
C SER A 17 6.02 -7.78 -2.25
N ASP A 18 5.75 -6.52 -2.56
CA ASP A 18 6.30 -5.33 -1.93
C ASP A 18 5.40 -4.70 -0.87
N GLY A 19 4.23 -5.29 -0.58
CA GLY A 19 3.23 -4.70 0.31
C GLY A 19 3.68 -4.58 1.77
N HIS A 20 4.64 -5.41 2.21
CA HIS A 20 5.29 -5.30 3.53
C HIS A 20 6.08 -3.99 3.74
N ASN A 21 6.34 -3.22 2.67
CA ASN A 21 6.98 -1.91 2.75
C ASN A 21 5.97 -0.77 2.96
N TYR A 22 4.68 -1.08 2.94
CA TYR A 22 3.60 -0.12 3.05
C TYR A 22 2.74 -0.39 4.29
N HIS A 23 2.14 0.66 4.84
CA HIS A 23 1.06 0.54 5.81
C HIS A 23 -0.04 1.57 5.55
N TRP A 24 -1.29 1.18 5.78
CA TRP A 24 -2.41 2.11 5.76
C TRP A 24 -2.38 2.98 7.00
N VAL A 25 -2.43 4.30 6.80
CA VAL A 25 -2.48 5.28 7.88
C VAL A 25 -3.93 5.48 8.35
N ASP A 26 -4.88 5.43 7.40
CA ASP A 26 -6.30 5.56 7.69
C ASP A 26 -6.97 4.19 7.90
N GLU A 27 -8.09 4.19 8.63
CA GLU A 27 -8.92 3.01 8.81
C GLU A 27 -9.74 2.71 7.53
N TYR A 28 -9.77 1.44 7.12
CA TYR A 28 -10.52 1.04 5.94
C TYR A 28 -12.03 1.08 6.18
N ASN A 29 -12.72 1.93 5.42
CA ASN A 29 -14.16 2.17 5.55
C ASN A 29 -15.05 1.18 4.74
N GLY A 30 -14.47 0.15 4.12
CA GLY A 30 -15.20 -0.82 3.31
C GLY A 30 -15.33 -0.45 1.82
N ARG A 31 -14.77 0.67 1.35
CA ARG A 31 -14.88 1.14 -0.04
C ARG A 31 -13.56 0.95 -0.80
N PRO A 32 -13.47 0.00 -1.75
CA PRO A 32 -12.21 -0.33 -2.43
C PRO A 32 -11.62 0.81 -3.28
N TYR A 33 -12.48 1.67 -3.83
CA TYR A 33 -12.11 2.75 -4.74
C TYR A 33 -11.91 4.09 -4.03
N GLU A 34 -12.17 4.18 -2.72
CA GLU A 34 -11.98 5.42 -1.98
C GLU A 34 -10.50 5.58 -1.65
N PRO A 35 -9.87 6.70 -2.04
CA PRO A 35 -8.48 6.95 -1.69
C PRO A 35 -8.31 7.10 -0.18
N MET A 36 -7.28 6.45 0.35
CA MET A 36 -6.89 6.51 1.76
C MET A 36 -5.41 6.87 1.87
N LEU A 37 -5.01 7.41 3.02
CA LEU A 37 -3.59 7.64 3.29
C LEU A 37 -2.85 6.32 3.48
N ILE A 38 -1.78 6.17 2.72
CA ILE A 38 -0.81 5.09 2.84
C ILE A 38 0.57 5.68 3.06
N SER A 39 1.38 5.03 3.89
CA SER A 39 2.80 5.32 4.03
C SER A 39 3.63 4.25 3.34
N HIS A 40 4.74 4.65 2.71
CA HIS A 40 5.78 3.75 2.24
C HIS A 40 7.02 3.91 3.13
N ASP A 41 7.07 3.10 4.19
CA ASP A 41 8.05 3.27 5.28
C ASP A 41 9.45 2.85 4.87
N ASN A 42 9.55 1.69 4.22
CA ASN A 42 10.83 1.26 3.68
C ASN A 42 11.14 2.12 2.46
N HIS A 43 12.28 2.81 2.48
CA HIS A 43 12.88 3.62 1.41
C HIS A 43 12.55 5.12 1.36
N CYS A 44 11.29 5.55 1.21
CA CYS A 44 10.99 6.98 1.01
C CYS A 44 10.33 7.68 2.21
N GLY A 45 9.66 6.94 3.09
CA GLY A 45 8.92 7.49 4.22
C GLY A 45 7.78 8.42 3.81
N ALA A 46 7.31 8.30 2.55
CA ALA A 46 6.32 9.22 2.01
C ALA A 46 4.92 8.73 2.29
N VAL A 47 4.06 9.68 2.67
CA VAL A 47 2.63 9.48 2.86
C VAL A 47 1.89 10.08 1.68
N PHE A 48 1.01 9.30 1.06
CA PHE A 48 0.23 9.75 -0.10
C PHE A 48 -1.14 9.07 -0.15
N LEU A 49 -2.04 9.62 -0.96
CA LEU A 49 -3.38 9.06 -1.15
C LEU A 49 -3.37 8.02 -2.27
N ILE A 50 -3.92 6.84 -1.98
CA ILE A 50 -4.17 5.78 -2.97
C ILE A 50 -5.37 4.95 -2.51
N SER A 51 -6.17 4.44 -3.44
CA SER A 51 -7.24 3.50 -3.09
C SER A 51 -6.67 2.07 -2.96
N PRO A 52 -7.27 1.20 -2.10
CA PRO A 52 -6.89 -0.21 -2.05
C PRO A 52 -6.94 -0.90 -3.41
N GLU A 53 -7.96 -0.61 -4.22
CA GLU A 53 -8.09 -1.16 -5.57
C GLU A 53 -6.97 -0.68 -6.51
N ASP A 54 -6.61 0.61 -6.45
CA ASP A 54 -5.49 1.15 -7.23
C ASP A 54 -4.17 0.47 -6.87
N PHE A 55 -3.94 0.22 -5.57
CA PHE A 55 -2.77 -0.51 -5.10
C PHE A 55 -2.80 -1.96 -5.58
N ALA A 56 -3.94 -2.65 -5.51
CA ALA A 56 -4.10 -4.01 -6.02
C ALA A 56 -3.77 -4.10 -7.52
N ASN A 57 -4.12 -3.07 -8.29
CA ASN A 57 -3.83 -2.96 -9.72
C ASN A 57 -2.39 -2.53 -10.04
N GLY A 58 -1.51 -2.43 -9.04
CA GLY A 58 -0.07 -2.19 -9.23
C GLY A 58 0.35 -0.73 -9.20
N LYS A 59 -0.55 0.21 -8.87
CA LYS A 59 -0.11 1.59 -8.57
C LYS A 59 0.70 1.58 -7.26
N ARG A 60 1.78 2.35 -7.24
CA ARG A 60 2.76 2.40 -6.14
C ARG A 60 3.18 3.83 -5.87
N CYS A 61 4.04 4.02 -4.86
CA CYS A 61 4.61 5.33 -4.54
C CYS A 61 5.22 6.00 -5.79
N TYR A 62 4.67 7.16 -6.16
CA TYR A 62 5.08 7.90 -7.36
C TYR A 62 6.49 8.51 -7.21
N LEU A 63 6.96 8.73 -5.98
CA LEU A 63 8.28 9.32 -5.73
C LEU A 63 9.42 8.43 -6.23
N HIS A 64 9.26 7.11 -6.14
CA HIS A 64 10.26 6.15 -6.63
C HIS A 64 10.27 6.01 -8.15
N GLN A 65 9.18 6.37 -8.83
CA GLN A 65 9.17 6.43 -10.29
C GLN A 65 10.12 7.53 -10.82
N HIS A 66 10.50 8.50 -9.97
CA HIS A 66 11.38 9.61 -10.33
C HIS A 66 12.71 9.67 -9.57
N CYS A 67 12.89 8.96 -8.43
CA CYS A 67 14.12 9.04 -7.63
C CYS A 67 15.22 8.03 -8.04
N GLY A 68 14.96 7.16 -9.02
CA GLY A 68 15.94 6.17 -9.49
C GLY A 68 16.11 4.95 -8.58
N TRP A 69 15.25 4.78 -7.56
CA TRP A 69 15.18 3.55 -6.79
C TRP A 69 14.44 2.48 -7.60
N HIS A 70 15.21 1.61 -8.23
CA HIS A 70 14.72 0.38 -8.84
C HIS A 70 15.19 -0.78 -7.95
N PRO A 71 14.29 -1.62 -7.42
CA PRO A 71 14.72 -2.85 -6.78
C PRO A 71 15.55 -3.62 -7.81
N LYS A 72 16.82 -3.91 -7.48
CA LYS A 72 17.72 -4.62 -8.38
C LYS A 72 17.05 -5.93 -8.78
N ARG A 73 16.85 -6.10 -10.08
CA ARG A 73 16.38 -7.35 -10.70
C ARG A 73 17.31 -8.50 -10.38
#